data_AF-A0A9D8AXJ3-F1
#
_entry.id   AF-A0A9D8AXJ3-F1
#
_cell.length_a   1.000
_cell.length_b   1.000
_cell.length_c   1.000
_cell.angle_alpha   90.00
_cell.angle_beta   90.00
_cell.angle_gamma   90.00
#
_symmetry.space_group_name_H-M   'P 1'
#
loop_
_entity.id
_entity.type
_entity.pdbx_description
1 polymer ?
#
loop_
_entity_poly.entity_id
_entity_poly.type
_entity_poly.pdbx_seq_one_letter_code
_entity_poly.pdbx_strand_id
1 'polypeptide(L)'
;MCKIISSHSTHTNCRGDGSAHRVTEAIISLREKAVRSTTLERLRLTREADLEVQGMPQPLQLGEGLYYLLDHISLPTSPHDLLVGRIAETVPDEEEEALFQATVEAWEGKGVPPWILDLGHECFAWDRLLELGLAGLEAFAQERLEAHLVAEESYARADFLRGAVRVYQALRRYARRYADAACEAGLEEAAARCARLAERPPETFAEALQLMWLVGHVYCTMVARNPTLTFGRMDELLLPFYRHDLARGHLTRNLAGDLIEDFYCKNNLVLGRGEHQMGLGWARTLSTEKDTGWARNLTYDAPQYVVIGGRRADGSDVANELTVLFLERIAPRFENPVIVLRYTPDLPEPVWRLACEKMRANASMMVYNDENVIPAMVRAGIDPEDAVTYTMHGCNWPDVPGIQHASRVFALDLPNLLRDVLLSSEDGLRGMDDLYEQLTLLVSQEAAALCERGREIIRDWRGRAPGPLRVDDLFLDGPVARACTTRAGGVKYTDNLICAIRGIATAADCLTVLDELVYRSGQVTLDALRQALRDDFAGLETLRQQCVRAPKFGQDDPRADGYAVRTLQLALDAVDLASR
;
A
#
# COMPACT_ATOMS: atom_id res chain seq x y z
N MET A 1 23.48 30.04 -0.51
CA MET A 1 24.80 30.02 -1.17
C MET A 1 24.99 28.65 -1.80
N CYS A 2 24.62 28.53 -3.08
CA CYS A 2 24.72 27.30 -3.88
C CYS A 2 26.17 27.06 -4.32
N LYS A 3 26.76 25.96 -3.86
CA LYS A 3 27.92 25.31 -4.49
C LYS A 3 27.79 23.81 -4.31
N ILE A 4 26.87 23.21 -5.06
CA ILE A 4 26.93 21.80 -5.41
C ILE A 4 26.55 21.75 -6.89
N ILE A 5 27.22 20.88 -7.65
CA ILE A 5 27.11 20.63 -9.08
C ILE A 5 28.18 21.36 -9.92
N SER A 6 29.40 20.81 -9.90
CA SER A 6 30.22 20.74 -11.11
C SER A 6 31.13 19.49 -11.07
N SER A 7 30.60 18.35 -11.47
CA SER A 7 31.40 17.29 -12.09
C SER A 7 30.49 16.41 -12.93
N HIS A 8 30.44 16.69 -14.23
CA HIS A 8 30.00 15.70 -15.22
C HIS A 8 31.06 14.59 -15.24
N SER A 9 30.83 13.57 -14.43
CA SER A 9 31.51 12.28 -14.50
C SER A 9 30.48 11.29 -15.01
N THR A 10 30.78 10.66 -16.13
CA THR A 10 30.09 9.48 -16.65
C THR A 10 30.14 8.37 -15.58
N HIS A 11 29.13 8.32 -14.71
CA HIS A 11 29.02 7.31 -13.66
C HIS A 11 28.48 5.99 -14.23
N THR A 12 29.34 5.25 -14.91
CA THR A 12 29.19 3.81 -15.10
C THR A 12 30.20 3.08 -14.21
N ASN A 13 29.67 2.26 -13.31
CA ASN A 13 30.33 1.15 -12.60
C ASN A 13 31.56 1.44 -11.73
N CYS A 14 31.29 1.73 -10.46
CA CYS A 14 32.09 1.20 -9.35
C CYS A 14 31.15 0.48 -8.38
N ARG A 15 30.43 -0.55 -8.86
CA ARG A 15 29.68 -1.45 -7.98
C ARG A 15 30.66 -2.51 -7.49
N GLY A 16 30.80 -2.65 -6.16
CA GLY A 16 31.58 -3.75 -5.59
C GLY A 16 30.94 -5.10 -5.93
N ASP A 17 31.74 -6.17 -5.88
CA ASP A 17 31.31 -7.54 -6.21
C ASP A 17 30.02 -7.96 -5.46
N GLY A 18 29.91 -7.62 -4.17
CA GLY A 18 28.72 -7.90 -3.36
C GLY A 18 27.45 -7.17 -3.82
N SER A 19 27.55 -5.95 -4.36
CA SER A 19 26.40 -5.22 -4.93
C SER A 19 25.86 -5.93 -6.17
N ALA A 20 26.76 -6.34 -7.07
CA ALA A 20 26.39 -7.08 -8.27
C ALA A 20 25.72 -8.42 -7.94
N HIS A 21 26.21 -9.12 -6.90
CA HIS A 21 25.60 -10.36 -6.43
C HIS A 21 24.16 -10.16 -5.94
N ARG A 22 23.94 -9.22 -5.00
CA ARG A 22 22.59 -8.96 -4.43
C ARG A 22 21.57 -8.59 -5.50
N VAL A 23 21.93 -7.69 -6.41
CA VAL A 23 21.04 -7.26 -7.49
C VAL A 23 20.72 -8.42 -8.43
N THR A 24 21.72 -9.24 -8.77
CA THR A 24 21.53 -10.44 -9.59
C THR A 24 20.61 -11.45 -8.91
N GLU A 25 20.83 -11.73 -7.63
CA GLU A 25 20.00 -12.62 -6.81
C GLU A 25 18.53 -12.16 -6.80
N ALA A 26 18.28 -10.88 -6.54
CA ALA A 26 16.94 -10.31 -6.56
C ALA A 26 16.26 -10.42 -7.94
N ILE A 27 16.98 -10.13 -9.03
CA ILE A 27 16.45 -10.26 -10.40
C ILE A 27 16.11 -11.72 -10.72
N ILE A 28 16.97 -12.66 -10.33
CA ILE A 28 16.74 -14.10 -10.52
C ILE A 28 15.50 -14.52 -9.73
N SER A 29 15.39 -14.12 -8.46
CA SER A 29 14.21 -14.41 -7.63
C SER A 29 12.91 -13.94 -8.30
N LEU A 30 12.87 -12.71 -8.81
CA LEU A 30 11.69 -12.17 -9.52
C LEU A 30 11.33 -12.95 -10.80
N ARG A 31 12.32 -13.49 -11.51
CA ARG A 31 12.15 -14.03 -12.88
C ARG A 31 12.11 -15.53 -12.96
N GLU A 32 12.62 -16.22 -11.95
CA GLU A 32 12.86 -17.67 -12.01
C GLU A 32 12.21 -18.42 -10.85
N LYS A 33 11.78 -17.73 -9.78
CA LYS A 33 10.96 -18.32 -8.72
C LYS A 33 9.76 -19.05 -9.34
N ALA A 34 9.40 -20.22 -8.81
CA ALA A 34 8.27 -20.97 -9.34
C ALA A 34 6.97 -20.31 -8.89
N VAL A 35 5.95 -20.27 -9.76
CA VAL A 35 4.62 -19.74 -9.40
C VAL A 35 4.00 -20.51 -8.23
N ARG A 36 4.33 -21.81 -8.11
CA ARG A 36 3.87 -22.68 -7.00
C ARG A 36 4.65 -22.51 -5.70
N SER A 37 5.70 -21.69 -5.66
CA SER A 37 6.46 -21.44 -4.44
C SER A 37 5.59 -20.84 -3.34
N THR A 38 5.81 -21.27 -2.10
CA THR A 38 5.14 -20.76 -0.90
C THR A 38 6.06 -20.81 0.30
N THR A 39 5.73 -20.02 1.33
CA THR A 39 6.39 -20.04 2.64
C THR A 39 5.81 -21.18 3.48
N LEU A 40 6.15 -22.43 3.14
CA LEU A 40 5.52 -23.61 3.74
C LEU A 40 5.80 -23.74 5.25
N GLU A 41 7.02 -23.41 5.68
CA GLU A 41 7.40 -23.37 7.09
C GLU A 41 6.51 -22.39 7.87
N ARG A 42 6.32 -21.17 7.36
CA ARG A 42 5.40 -20.20 7.94
C ARG A 42 4.00 -20.79 8.10
N LEU A 43 3.47 -21.47 7.08
CA LEU A 43 2.14 -22.08 7.16
C LEU A 43 2.07 -23.15 8.26
N ARG A 44 3.06 -24.05 8.35
CA ARG A 44 3.14 -25.09 9.39
C ARG A 44 3.20 -24.49 10.79
N LEU A 45 4.12 -23.57 11.02
CA LEU A 45 4.29 -22.92 12.33
C LEU A 45 3.08 -22.07 12.71
N THR A 46 2.44 -21.40 11.75
CA THR A 46 1.21 -20.64 12.00
C THR A 46 0.06 -21.58 12.38
N ARG A 47 -0.02 -22.76 11.76
CA ARG A 47 -1.00 -23.79 12.12
C ARG A 47 -0.75 -24.39 13.49
N GLU A 48 0.51 -24.61 13.87
CA GLU A 48 0.88 -25.02 15.23
C GLU A 48 0.49 -23.95 16.25
N ALA A 49 0.83 -22.68 15.98
CA ALA A 49 0.42 -21.55 16.79
C ALA A 49 -1.11 -21.43 16.94
N ASP A 50 -1.86 -21.62 15.85
CA ASP A 50 -3.33 -21.57 15.83
C ASP A 50 -3.97 -22.60 16.78
N LEU A 51 -3.37 -23.79 16.90
CA LEU A 51 -3.80 -24.81 17.86
C LEU A 51 -3.47 -24.41 19.31
N GLU A 52 -2.29 -23.84 19.56
CA GLU A 52 -1.84 -23.44 20.90
C GLU A 52 -2.67 -22.29 21.48
N VAL A 53 -3.10 -21.35 20.63
CA VAL A 53 -3.86 -20.17 21.07
C VAL A 53 -5.38 -20.35 21.04
N GLN A 54 -5.85 -21.53 20.63
CA GLN A 54 -7.27 -21.79 20.47
C GLN A 54 -8.05 -21.54 21.77
N GLY A 55 -9.12 -20.75 21.68
CA GLY A 55 -9.99 -20.42 22.81
C GLY A 55 -9.57 -19.18 23.62
N MET A 56 -8.40 -18.60 23.35
CA MET A 56 -8.05 -17.29 23.91
C MET A 56 -8.88 -16.16 23.23
N PRO A 57 -9.07 -15.00 23.87
CA PRO A 57 -9.55 -13.79 23.19
C PRO A 57 -8.65 -13.41 22.00
N GLN A 58 -9.23 -12.89 20.92
CA GLN A 58 -8.50 -12.62 19.67
C GLN A 58 -7.21 -11.79 19.85
N PRO A 59 -7.15 -10.73 20.67
CA PRO A 59 -5.91 -10.00 20.87
C PRO A 59 -4.78 -10.85 21.46
N LEU A 60 -5.11 -11.79 22.36
CA LEU A 60 -4.15 -12.71 22.94
C LEU A 60 -3.76 -13.82 21.95
N GLN A 61 -4.69 -14.27 21.11
CA GLN A 61 -4.38 -15.17 20.00
C GLN A 61 -3.34 -14.54 19.06
N LEU A 62 -3.52 -13.28 18.69
CA LEU A 62 -2.55 -12.54 17.88
C LEU A 62 -1.20 -12.43 18.59
N GLY A 63 -1.20 -12.00 19.85
CA GLY A 63 0.01 -11.83 20.64
C GLY A 63 0.84 -13.11 20.79
N GLU A 64 0.24 -14.16 21.35
CA GLU A 64 0.94 -15.43 21.58
C GLU A 64 1.21 -16.19 20.29
N GLY A 65 0.29 -16.16 19.33
CA GLY A 65 0.44 -16.86 18.07
C GLY A 65 1.57 -16.28 17.21
N LEU A 66 1.65 -14.94 17.13
CA LEU A 66 2.76 -14.28 16.44
C LEU A 66 4.08 -14.44 17.21
N TYR A 67 4.05 -14.44 18.55
CA TYR A 67 5.24 -14.77 19.35
C TYR A 67 5.77 -16.16 19.02
N TYR A 68 4.89 -17.17 19.01
CA TYR A 68 5.27 -18.54 18.65
C TYR A 68 5.89 -18.59 17.26
N LEU A 69 5.21 -18.01 16.26
CA LEU A 69 5.70 -18.00 14.88
C LEU A 69 7.09 -17.35 14.78
N LEU A 70 7.26 -16.15 15.35
CA LEU A 70 8.52 -15.41 15.29
C LEU A 70 9.64 -16.00 16.16
N ASP A 71 9.32 -16.81 17.16
CA ASP A 71 10.32 -17.51 17.98
C ASP A 71 10.82 -18.80 17.30
N HIS A 72 10.04 -19.38 16.38
CA HIS A 72 10.36 -20.68 15.76
C HIS A 72 10.79 -20.58 14.30
N ILE A 73 10.28 -19.61 13.53
CA ILE A 73 10.54 -19.55 12.08
C ILE A 73 12.04 -19.40 11.77
N SER A 74 12.50 -20.09 10.73
CA SER A 74 13.88 -19.99 10.27
C SER A 74 14.26 -18.57 9.87
N LEU A 75 15.56 -18.28 10.01
CA LEU A 75 16.14 -16.96 9.80
C LEU A 75 17.21 -17.03 8.70
N PRO A 76 16.82 -17.22 7.44
CA PRO A 76 17.78 -17.37 6.36
C PRO A 76 18.64 -16.12 6.19
N THR A 77 19.92 -16.33 5.88
CA THR A 77 20.91 -15.28 5.63
C THR A 77 21.69 -15.58 4.35
N SER A 78 22.32 -14.56 3.77
CA SER A 78 23.27 -14.70 2.67
C SER A 78 24.59 -14.02 3.04
N PRO A 79 25.77 -14.55 2.63
CA PRO A 79 27.06 -13.91 2.89
C PRO A 79 27.19 -12.48 2.36
N HIS A 80 26.32 -12.08 1.42
CA HIS A 80 26.33 -10.75 0.81
C HIS A 80 25.30 -9.79 1.42
N ASP A 81 24.56 -10.22 2.45
CA ASP A 81 23.56 -9.40 3.13
C ASP A 81 24.22 -8.23 3.86
N LEU A 82 23.72 -7.03 3.58
CA LEU A 82 23.94 -5.86 4.44
C LEU A 82 22.78 -5.67 5.41
N LEU A 83 21.57 -6.07 5.06
CA LEU A 83 20.38 -6.11 5.90
C LEU A 83 19.91 -7.56 6.04
N VAL A 84 19.61 -8.01 7.26
CA VAL A 84 18.99 -9.33 7.50
C VAL A 84 17.47 -9.21 7.52
N GLY A 85 16.75 -10.33 7.50
CA GLY A 85 15.30 -10.36 7.24
C GLY A 85 15.04 -10.93 5.86
N ARG A 86 15.00 -12.26 5.78
CA ARG A 86 14.63 -13.03 4.59
C ARG A 86 13.53 -14.02 4.99
N ILE A 87 12.88 -14.61 4.01
CA ILE A 87 11.96 -15.73 4.23
C ILE A 87 12.27 -16.84 3.22
N ALA A 88 12.22 -18.09 3.68
CA ALA A 88 12.42 -19.24 2.82
C ALA A 88 11.12 -19.58 2.09
N GLU A 89 11.24 -19.90 0.81
CA GLU A 89 10.15 -20.38 -0.02
C GLU A 89 10.54 -21.68 -0.69
N THR A 90 9.60 -22.61 -0.76
CA THR A 90 9.77 -23.92 -1.39
C THR A 90 8.60 -24.20 -2.32
N VAL A 91 8.81 -25.08 -3.30
CA VAL A 91 7.72 -25.64 -4.10
C VAL A 91 7.20 -26.87 -3.37
N PRO A 92 5.93 -26.88 -2.91
CA PRO A 92 5.37 -28.03 -2.21
C PRO A 92 5.36 -29.28 -3.10
N ASP A 93 5.69 -30.43 -2.52
CA ASP A 93 5.34 -31.72 -3.11
C ASP A 93 3.83 -32.03 -2.98
N GLU A 94 3.38 -33.23 -3.37
CA GLU A 94 1.95 -33.58 -3.34
C GLU A 94 1.35 -33.63 -1.92
N GLU A 95 2.09 -34.12 -0.94
CA GLU A 95 1.63 -34.20 0.46
C GLU A 95 1.60 -32.81 1.09
N GLU A 96 2.63 -32.01 0.82
CA GLU A 96 2.75 -30.63 1.27
C GLU A 96 1.67 -29.73 0.64
N GLU A 97 1.34 -29.95 -0.63
CA GLU A 97 0.25 -29.28 -1.31
C GLU A 97 -1.11 -29.63 -0.69
N ALA A 98 -1.34 -30.91 -0.37
CA ALA A 98 -2.57 -31.33 0.32
C ALA A 98 -2.68 -30.68 1.71
N LEU A 99 -1.57 -30.59 2.45
CA LEU A 99 -1.51 -29.89 3.74
C LEU A 99 -1.82 -28.39 3.59
N PHE A 100 -1.24 -27.74 2.58
CA PHE A 100 -1.49 -26.34 2.26
C PHE A 100 -2.99 -26.10 2.02
N GLN A 101 -3.61 -26.87 1.11
CA GLN A 101 -5.01 -26.70 0.74
C GLN A 101 -5.95 -26.92 1.94
N ALA A 102 -5.72 -27.99 2.71
CA ALA A 102 -6.52 -28.27 3.91
C ALA A 102 -6.40 -27.17 4.97
N THR A 103 -5.22 -26.56 5.10
CA THR A 103 -4.99 -25.47 6.05
C THR A 103 -5.68 -24.19 5.59
N VAL A 104 -5.58 -23.83 4.31
CA VAL A 104 -6.27 -22.67 3.74
C VAL A 104 -7.79 -22.84 3.81
N GLU A 105 -8.31 -24.05 3.59
CA GLU A 105 -9.74 -24.35 3.77
C GLU A 105 -10.18 -24.17 5.22
N ALA A 106 -9.41 -24.67 6.19
CA ALA A 106 -9.66 -24.48 7.62
C ALA A 106 -9.65 -22.99 8.02
N TRP A 107 -8.91 -22.16 7.29
CA TRP A 107 -8.86 -20.71 7.45
C TRP A 107 -9.81 -19.96 6.51
N GLU A 108 -10.89 -20.59 6.07
CA GLU A 108 -11.96 -19.98 5.23
C GLU A 108 -11.42 -19.42 3.89
N GLY A 109 -10.45 -20.09 3.29
CA GLY A 109 -9.81 -19.66 2.05
C GLY A 109 -8.75 -18.58 2.23
N LYS A 110 -8.36 -18.27 3.47
CA LYS A 110 -7.32 -17.28 3.78
C LYS A 110 -5.97 -17.98 4.00
N GLY A 111 -4.88 -17.33 3.57
CA GLY A 111 -3.51 -17.82 3.80
C GLY A 111 -2.99 -17.64 5.23
N VAL A 112 -3.84 -17.10 6.13
CA VAL A 112 -3.58 -16.78 7.53
C VAL A 112 -4.82 -17.14 8.37
N PRO A 113 -4.65 -17.49 9.67
CA PRO A 113 -5.74 -17.90 10.54
C PRO A 113 -6.70 -16.74 10.87
N PRO A 114 -7.93 -17.04 11.33
CA PRO A 114 -8.97 -16.02 11.58
C PRO A 114 -8.60 -14.94 12.62
N TRP A 115 -7.59 -15.16 13.46
CA TRP A 115 -7.12 -14.17 14.42
C TRP A 115 -6.08 -13.18 13.87
N ILE A 116 -5.54 -13.42 12.66
CA ILE A 116 -4.78 -12.43 11.90
C ILE A 116 -5.74 -11.72 10.94
N LEU A 117 -5.97 -10.43 11.16
CA LEU A 117 -7.01 -9.67 10.46
C LEU A 117 -6.46 -8.56 9.56
N ASP A 118 -5.15 -8.37 9.53
CA ASP A 118 -4.46 -7.37 8.73
C ASP A 118 -4.61 -7.65 7.22
N LEU A 119 -4.89 -6.60 6.45
CA LEU A 119 -5.14 -6.66 5.00
C LEU A 119 -4.11 -5.89 4.16
N GLY A 120 -3.10 -5.30 4.80
CA GLY A 120 -2.23 -4.31 4.17
C GLY A 120 -2.98 -3.02 3.79
N HIS A 121 -2.41 -2.29 2.83
CA HIS A 121 -2.83 -0.95 2.39
C HIS A 121 -2.67 0.09 3.49
N GLU A 122 -1.45 0.18 4.03
CA GLU A 122 -1.14 1.02 5.19
C GLU A 122 0.18 1.77 5.04
N CYS A 123 0.28 2.93 5.69
CA CYS A 123 1.52 3.60 6.05
C CYS A 123 1.65 3.67 7.57
N PHE A 124 2.68 3.06 8.12
CA PHE A 124 2.94 3.15 9.56
C PHE A 124 3.45 4.53 9.98
N ALA A 125 3.30 4.85 11.27
CA ALA A 125 4.00 5.91 11.98
C ALA A 125 5.48 5.51 12.16
N TRP A 126 6.21 5.48 11.05
CA TRP A 126 7.62 5.07 11.02
C TRP A 126 8.51 5.97 11.87
N ASP A 127 8.19 7.26 11.94
CA ASP A 127 8.81 8.24 12.83
C ASP A 127 8.74 7.80 14.30
N ARG A 128 7.56 7.40 14.77
CA ARG A 128 7.34 6.90 16.13
C ARG A 128 8.11 5.60 16.39
N LEU A 129 8.17 4.70 15.40
CA LEU A 129 9.01 3.49 15.49
C LEU A 129 10.49 3.83 15.61
N LEU A 130 10.98 4.80 14.83
CA LEU A 130 12.38 5.22 14.84
C LEU A 130 12.75 5.99 16.11
N GLU A 131 11.82 6.74 16.70
CA GLU A 131 12.01 7.47 17.96
C GLU A 131 12.06 6.52 19.17
N LEU A 132 11.10 5.61 19.28
CA LEU A 132 10.93 4.78 20.48
C LEU A 132 11.59 3.40 20.36
N GLY A 133 11.83 2.91 19.15
CA GLY A 133 12.21 1.52 18.91
C GLY A 133 11.15 0.52 19.40
N LEU A 134 11.43 -0.77 19.23
CA LEU A 134 10.51 -1.82 19.71
C LEU A 134 10.40 -1.83 21.24
N ALA A 135 11.51 -1.57 21.95
CA ALA A 135 11.54 -1.56 23.40
C ALA A 135 10.75 -0.38 24.00
N GLY A 136 10.83 0.81 23.42
CA GLY A 136 10.05 1.97 23.88
C GLY A 136 8.56 1.82 23.57
N LEU A 137 8.21 1.24 22.41
CA LEU A 137 6.82 0.93 22.08
C LEU A 137 6.21 -0.13 23.02
N GLU A 138 6.98 -1.17 23.38
CA GLU A 138 6.57 -2.14 24.40
C GLU A 138 6.34 -1.48 25.75
N ALA A 139 7.30 -0.66 26.21
CA ALA A 139 7.19 0.05 27.48
C ALA A 139 5.97 0.98 27.53
N PHE A 140 5.70 1.69 26.43
CA PHE A 140 4.51 2.52 26.30
C PHE A 140 3.23 1.67 26.39
N ALA A 141 3.14 0.55 25.67
CA ALA A 141 1.98 -0.33 25.74
C ALA A 141 1.77 -0.93 27.14
N GLN A 142 2.87 -1.27 27.83
CA GLN A 142 2.86 -1.79 29.19
C GLN A 142 2.38 -0.73 30.20
N GLU A 143 2.86 0.51 30.10
CA GLU A 143 2.38 1.62 30.92
C GLU A 143 0.86 1.84 30.72
N ARG A 144 0.40 1.79 29.46
CA ARG A 144 -1.03 1.89 29.17
C ARG A 144 -1.81 0.74 29.81
N LEU A 145 -1.33 -0.49 29.69
CA LEU A 145 -1.98 -1.66 30.29
C LEU A 145 -2.10 -1.49 31.81
N GLU A 146 -1.03 -1.08 32.49
CA GLU A 146 -1.03 -0.84 33.93
C GLU A 146 -2.03 0.24 34.34
N ALA A 147 -2.07 1.36 33.61
CA ALA A 147 -3.05 2.42 33.86
C ALA A 147 -4.50 1.93 33.70
N HIS A 148 -4.79 1.15 32.65
CA HIS A 148 -6.12 0.57 32.42
C HIS A 148 -6.53 -0.43 33.51
N LEU A 149 -5.60 -1.24 34.02
CA LEU A 149 -5.85 -2.18 35.10
C LEU A 149 -6.12 -1.47 36.43
N VAL A 150 -5.38 -0.40 36.74
CA VAL A 150 -5.61 0.43 37.93
C VAL A 150 -6.96 1.16 37.87
N ALA A 151 -7.37 1.60 36.68
CA ALA A 151 -8.66 2.25 36.47
C ALA A 151 -9.85 1.28 36.47
N GLU A 152 -9.63 -0.03 36.60
CA GLU A 152 -10.64 -1.09 36.49
C GLU A 152 -11.49 -0.99 35.20
N GLU A 153 -10.85 -0.58 34.10
CA GLU A 153 -11.51 -0.51 32.80
C GLU A 153 -11.82 -1.90 32.22
N SER A 154 -12.61 -1.93 31.14
CA SER A 154 -13.08 -3.17 30.49
C SER A 154 -11.95 -4.19 30.23
N TYR A 155 -12.20 -5.45 30.60
CA TYR A 155 -11.31 -6.58 30.31
C TYR A 155 -10.90 -6.67 28.83
N ALA A 156 -11.79 -6.31 27.89
CA ALA A 156 -11.49 -6.34 26.47
C ALA A 156 -10.38 -5.33 26.08
N ARG A 157 -10.32 -4.16 26.74
CA ARG A 157 -9.27 -3.16 26.52
C ARG A 157 -7.94 -3.61 27.12
N ALA A 158 -7.99 -4.25 28.29
CA ALA A 158 -6.80 -4.86 28.88
C ALA A 158 -6.24 -5.99 28.00
N ASP A 159 -7.09 -6.84 27.43
CA ASP A 159 -6.65 -7.90 26.51
C ASP A 159 -6.10 -7.35 25.20
N PHE A 160 -6.68 -6.27 24.66
CA PHE A 160 -6.12 -5.52 23.52
C PHE A 160 -4.67 -5.09 23.80
N LEU A 161 -4.41 -4.49 24.96
CA LEU A 161 -3.08 -4.03 25.34
C LEU A 161 -2.11 -5.16 25.67
N ARG A 162 -2.58 -6.24 26.32
CA ARG A 162 -1.77 -7.45 26.55
C ARG A 162 -1.30 -8.07 25.23
N GLY A 163 -2.21 -8.18 24.27
CA GLY A 163 -1.88 -8.60 22.91
C GLY A 163 -0.82 -7.70 22.28
N ALA A 164 -0.99 -6.38 22.39
CA ALA A 164 -0.04 -5.41 21.83
C ALA A 164 1.36 -5.53 22.46
N VAL A 165 1.46 -5.58 23.79
CA VAL A 165 2.73 -5.84 24.51
C VAL A 165 3.38 -7.12 23.99
N ARG A 166 2.60 -8.19 23.84
CA ARG A 166 3.12 -9.49 23.42
C ARG A 166 3.66 -9.49 21.99
N VAL A 167 3.03 -8.77 21.07
CA VAL A 167 3.55 -8.60 19.70
C VAL A 167 4.87 -7.82 19.70
N TYR A 168 5.03 -6.78 20.51
CA TYR A 168 6.34 -6.10 20.62
C TYR A 168 7.43 -7.03 21.16
N GLN A 169 7.11 -7.85 22.16
CA GLN A 169 8.03 -8.87 22.67
C GLN A 169 8.41 -9.89 21.59
N ALA A 170 7.46 -10.29 20.75
CA ALA A 170 7.70 -11.19 19.62
C ALA A 170 8.71 -10.58 18.62
N LEU A 171 8.53 -9.30 18.26
CA LEU A 171 9.43 -8.60 17.34
C LEU A 171 10.83 -8.38 17.94
N ARG A 172 10.92 -8.05 19.24
CA ARG A 172 12.21 -7.95 19.94
C ARG A 172 12.91 -9.31 19.96
N ARG A 173 12.16 -10.39 20.24
CA ARG A 173 12.70 -11.76 20.20
C ARG A 173 13.20 -12.12 18.81
N TYR A 174 12.43 -11.79 17.76
CA TYR A 174 12.83 -11.96 16.36
C TYR A 174 14.14 -11.23 16.05
N ALA A 175 14.29 -9.97 16.47
CA ALA A 175 15.51 -9.20 16.31
C ALA A 175 16.71 -9.85 17.04
N ARG A 176 16.54 -10.36 18.28
CA ARG A 176 17.60 -11.10 18.99
C ARG A 176 18.02 -12.37 18.25
N ARG A 177 17.05 -13.17 17.79
CA ARG A 177 17.35 -14.40 17.04
C ARG A 177 18.09 -14.09 15.73
N TYR A 178 17.75 -13.00 15.04
CA TYR A 178 18.50 -12.56 13.87
C TYR A 178 19.91 -12.08 14.21
N ALA A 179 20.12 -11.52 15.41
CA ALA A 179 21.47 -11.22 15.87
C ALA A 179 22.33 -12.49 15.93
N ASP A 180 21.79 -13.56 16.51
CA ASP A 180 22.45 -14.86 16.62
C ASP A 180 22.70 -15.48 15.23
N ALA A 181 21.67 -15.55 14.37
CA ALA A 181 21.78 -16.11 13.02
C ALA A 181 22.77 -15.33 12.12
N ALA A 182 22.80 -14.00 12.24
CA ALA A 182 23.77 -13.16 11.54
C ALA A 182 25.20 -13.40 12.05
N CYS A 183 25.38 -13.58 13.36
CA CYS A 183 26.66 -13.90 13.96
C CYS A 183 27.20 -15.25 13.44
N GLU A 184 26.35 -16.28 13.43
CA GLU A 184 26.68 -17.61 12.88
C GLU A 184 27.04 -17.56 11.39
N ALA A 185 26.43 -16.65 10.63
CA ALA A 185 26.72 -16.41 9.21
C ALA A 185 27.94 -15.51 8.96
N GLY A 186 28.62 -15.01 10.00
CA GLY A 186 29.77 -14.10 9.87
C GLY A 186 29.41 -12.66 9.49
N LEU A 187 28.15 -12.27 9.65
CA LEU A 187 27.63 -10.93 9.37
C LEU A 187 27.68 -10.04 10.62
N GLU A 188 28.89 -9.79 11.13
CA GLU A 188 29.13 -9.15 12.45
C GLU A 188 28.38 -7.82 12.64
N GLU A 189 28.41 -6.94 11.62
CA GLU A 189 27.72 -5.64 11.68
C GLU A 189 26.20 -5.80 11.73
N ALA A 190 25.63 -6.74 10.98
CA ALA A 190 24.19 -7.01 11.02
C ALA A 190 23.79 -7.62 12.36
N ALA A 191 24.58 -8.56 12.88
CA ALA A 191 24.38 -9.17 14.18
C ALA A 191 24.33 -8.11 15.29
N ALA A 192 25.34 -7.24 15.34
CA ALA A 192 25.45 -6.20 16.34
C ALA A 192 24.29 -5.19 16.25
N ARG A 193 23.85 -4.81 15.04
CA ARG A 193 22.67 -3.95 14.87
C ARG A 193 21.39 -4.61 15.37
N CYS A 194 21.12 -5.86 14.99
CA CYS A 194 19.93 -6.59 15.43
C CYS A 194 19.87 -6.75 16.95
N ALA A 195 21.00 -7.02 17.60
CA ALA A 195 21.07 -7.08 19.07
C ALA A 195 20.70 -5.74 19.72
N ARG A 196 21.18 -4.61 19.17
CA ARG A 196 20.86 -3.26 19.70
C ARG A 196 19.40 -2.88 19.45
N LEU A 197 18.86 -3.18 18.26
CA LEU A 197 17.47 -2.90 17.90
C LEU A 197 16.46 -3.69 18.74
N ALA A 198 16.86 -4.81 19.32
CA ALA A 198 16.04 -5.55 20.27
C ALA A 198 15.94 -4.86 21.64
N GLU A 199 16.84 -3.93 21.98
CA GLU A 199 16.91 -3.33 23.33
C GLU A 199 16.70 -1.82 23.35
N ARG A 200 16.99 -1.11 22.26
CA ARG A 200 16.93 0.34 22.21
C ARG A 200 16.49 0.88 20.83
N PRO A 201 16.05 2.14 20.73
CA PRO A 201 15.83 2.82 19.45
C PRO A 201 17.08 2.81 18.56
N PRO A 202 16.94 2.92 17.22
CA PRO A 202 18.06 3.07 16.31
C PRO A 202 18.82 4.38 16.58
N GLU A 203 20.15 4.35 16.42
CA GLU A 203 21.02 5.53 16.59
C GLU A 203 21.81 5.85 15.30
N THR A 204 21.82 4.92 14.34
CA THR A 204 22.59 5.02 13.08
C THR A 204 21.67 4.81 11.88
N PHE A 205 22.12 5.24 10.70
CA PHE A 205 21.38 5.08 9.44
C PHE A 205 21.11 3.59 9.15
N ALA A 206 22.12 2.74 9.37
CA ALA A 206 22.00 1.31 9.15
C ALA A 206 21.03 0.64 10.15
N GLU A 207 21.01 1.08 11.41
CA GLU A 207 20.05 0.59 12.40
C GLU A 207 18.62 1.00 12.06
N ALA A 208 18.41 2.27 11.70
CA ALA A 208 17.09 2.77 11.32
C ALA A 208 16.51 2.01 10.12
N LEU A 209 17.31 1.82 9.06
CA LEU A 209 16.90 1.07 7.88
C LEU A 209 16.64 -0.42 8.18
N GLN A 210 17.49 -1.05 9.00
CA GLN A 210 17.32 -2.45 9.42
C GLN A 210 16.06 -2.64 10.26
N LEU A 211 15.73 -1.69 11.15
CA LEU A 211 14.52 -1.74 11.98
C LEU A 211 13.25 -1.63 11.12
N MET A 212 13.19 -0.63 10.23
CA MET A 212 12.07 -0.48 9.30
C MET A 212 11.89 -1.74 8.45
N TRP A 213 12.99 -2.31 7.94
CA TRP A 213 12.94 -3.54 7.18
C TRP A 213 12.46 -4.74 8.01
N LEU A 214 12.95 -4.96 9.24
CA LEU A 214 12.50 -6.11 10.05
C LEU A 214 11.00 -6.05 10.36
N VAL A 215 10.49 -4.87 10.73
CA VAL A 215 9.06 -4.69 11.01
C VAL A 215 8.23 -4.86 9.73
N GLY A 216 8.63 -4.22 8.63
CA GLY A 216 7.96 -4.39 7.33
C GLY A 216 8.02 -5.81 6.81
N HIS A 217 9.15 -6.51 6.96
CA HIS A 217 9.35 -7.90 6.55
C HIS A 217 8.40 -8.84 7.28
N VAL A 218 8.29 -8.72 8.61
CA VAL A 218 7.34 -9.53 9.40
C VAL A 218 5.91 -9.23 8.96
N TYR A 219 5.55 -7.95 8.85
CA TYR A 219 4.21 -7.56 8.43
C TYR A 219 3.87 -8.14 7.04
N CYS A 220 4.78 -8.01 6.08
CA CYS A 220 4.55 -8.45 4.71
C CYS A 220 4.52 -9.98 4.56
N THR A 221 5.43 -10.68 5.21
CA THR A 221 5.63 -12.10 4.93
C THR A 221 4.89 -13.03 5.87
N MET A 222 4.39 -12.52 7.01
CA MET A 222 3.83 -13.36 8.08
C MET A 222 2.44 -12.94 8.55
N VAL A 223 2.04 -11.69 8.29
CA VAL A 223 0.83 -11.11 8.89
C VAL A 223 -0.19 -10.71 7.83
N ALA A 224 0.08 -9.65 7.06
CA ALA A 224 -0.92 -9.01 6.25
C ALA A 224 -1.26 -9.81 4.99
N ARG A 225 -2.56 -10.00 4.75
CA ARG A 225 -3.06 -10.58 3.51
C ARG A 225 -3.04 -9.51 2.42
N ASN A 226 -2.18 -9.66 1.41
CA ASN A 226 -1.84 -8.60 0.44
C ASN A 226 -1.22 -7.37 1.14
N PRO A 227 0.04 -7.49 1.60
CA PRO A 227 0.74 -6.50 2.40
C PRO A 227 1.28 -5.35 1.53
N THR A 228 0.37 -4.65 0.87
CA THR A 228 0.67 -3.39 0.24
C THR A 228 1.07 -2.39 1.34
N LEU A 229 2.37 -2.12 1.48
CA LEU A 229 2.94 -1.36 2.61
C LEU A 229 3.79 -0.22 2.07
N THR A 230 3.54 0.99 2.54
CA THR A 230 4.44 2.10 2.26
C THR A 230 5.39 2.36 3.43
N PHE A 231 6.68 2.45 3.13
CA PHE A 231 7.73 2.83 4.08
C PHE A 231 7.79 4.35 4.31
N GLY A 232 6.81 5.08 3.76
CA GLY A 232 6.67 6.52 3.90
C GLY A 232 7.80 7.30 3.22
N ARG A 233 8.01 8.53 3.70
CA ARG A 233 9.04 9.45 3.18
C ARG A 233 10.42 9.11 3.73
N MET A 234 11.02 8.02 3.24
CA MET A 234 12.30 7.53 3.76
C MET A 234 13.44 8.53 3.59
N ASP A 235 13.37 9.43 2.60
CA ASP A 235 14.33 10.52 2.43
C ASP A 235 14.23 11.60 3.52
N GLU A 236 13.13 11.65 4.28
CA GLU A 236 12.98 12.49 5.48
C GLU A 236 13.27 11.71 6.74
N LEU A 237 12.63 10.55 6.91
CA LEU A 237 12.71 9.71 8.10
C LEU A 237 14.17 9.32 8.43
N LEU A 238 14.98 9.04 7.41
CA LEU A 238 16.35 8.58 7.58
C LEU A 238 17.39 9.71 7.52
N LEU A 239 17.00 10.94 7.15
CA LEU A 239 17.93 12.05 6.95
C LEU A 239 18.71 12.44 8.22
N PRO A 240 18.10 12.50 9.41
CA PRO A 240 18.84 12.80 10.64
C PRO A 240 19.94 11.77 10.91
N PHE A 241 19.64 10.49 10.77
CA PHE A 241 20.60 9.40 10.96
C PHE A 241 21.72 9.42 9.91
N TYR A 242 21.38 9.67 8.64
CA TYR A 242 22.35 9.79 7.56
C TYR A 242 23.35 10.92 7.80
N ARG A 243 22.86 12.12 8.14
CA ARG A 243 23.73 13.29 8.43
C ARG A 243 24.56 13.06 9.69
N HIS A 244 23.98 12.45 10.72
CA HIS A 244 24.67 12.12 11.96
C HIS A 244 25.89 11.22 11.72
N ASP A 245 25.71 10.10 11.02
CA ASP A 245 26.79 9.14 10.81
C ASP A 245 27.85 9.65 9.83
N LEU A 246 27.47 10.40 8.80
CA LEU A 246 28.42 11.07 7.91
C LEU A 246 29.34 12.02 8.68
N ALA A 247 28.76 12.84 9.56
CA ALA A 247 29.53 13.81 10.34
C ALA A 247 30.53 13.15 11.31
N ARG A 248 30.23 11.93 11.76
CA ARG A 248 31.09 11.13 12.65
C ARG A 248 32.04 10.19 11.90
N GLY A 249 31.92 10.09 10.58
CA GLY A 249 32.73 9.17 9.77
C GLY A 249 32.37 7.70 9.94
N HIS A 250 31.20 7.40 10.54
CA HIS A 250 30.69 6.02 10.69
C HIS A 250 30.00 5.51 9.42
N LEU A 251 29.62 6.43 8.54
CA LEU A 251 28.97 6.14 7.27
C LEU A 251 29.72 6.86 6.15
N THR A 252 29.71 6.25 4.96
CA THR A 252 30.06 6.93 3.71
C THR A 252 28.84 6.96 2.81
N ARG A 253 28.76 7.93 1.89
CA ARG A 253 27.67 7.98 0.90
C ARG A 253 27.55 6.69 0.08
N ASN A 254 28.68 6.03 -0.20
CA ASN A 254 28.68 4.75 -0.91
C ASN A 254 28.08 3.64 -0.07
N LEU A 255 28.49 3.50 1.21
CA LEU A 255 27.92 2.50 2.12
C LEU A 255 26.41 2.73 2.35
N ALA A 256 25.99 3.99 2.51
CA ALA A 256 24.56 4.33 2.59
C ALA A 256 23.80 3.89 1.33
N GLY A 257 24.40 4.14 0.16
CA GLY A 257 23.82 3.71 -1.11
C GLY A 257 23.75 2.19 -1.26
N ASP A 258 24.73 1.45 -0.74
CA ASP A 258 24.73 -0.01 -0.78
C ASP A 258 23.69 -0.61 0.17
N LEU A 259 23.46 0.03 1.33
CA LEU A 259 22.37 -0.31 2.26
C LEU A 259 20.98 -0.07 1.63
N ILE A 260 20.79 1.06 0.95
CA ILE A 260 19.55 1.36 0.20
C ILE A 260 19.34 0.33 -0.92
N GLU A 261 20.40 -0.01 -1.65
CA GLU A 261 20.31 -1.03 -2.71
C GLU A 261 19.96 -2.40 -2.15
N ASP A 262 20.54 -2.81 -1.02
CA ASP A 262 20.16 -4.06 -0.37
C ASP A 262 18.70 -4.01 0.10
N PHE A 263 18.23 -2.91 0.69
CA PHE A 263 16.82 -2.71 1.02
C PHE A 263 15.90 -2.94 -0.20
N TYR A 264 16.27 -2.40 -1.36
CA TYR A 264 15.54 -2.68 -2.61
C TYR A 264 15.60 -4.15 -2.99
N CYS A 265 16.76 -4.80 -2.89
CA CYS A 265 16.89 -6.24 -3.15
C CYS A 265 15.95 -7.05 -2.25
N LYS A 266 15.89 -6.73 -0.95
CA LYS A 266 15.06 -7.42 0.04
C LYS A 266 13.57 -7.39 -0.30
N ASN A 267 13.06 -6.24 -0.71
CA ASN A 267 11.66 -6.09 -1.16
C ASN A 267 11.34 -6.97 -2.39
N ASN A 268 12.31 -7.19 -3.29
CA ASN A 268 12.12 -8.08 -4.45
C ASN A 268 12.30 -9.57 -4.09
N LEU A 269 13.17 -9.89 -3.11
CA LEU A 269 13.37 -11.26 -2.67
C LEU A 269 12.10 -11.86 -2.07
N VAL A 270 11.34 -11.06 -1.32
CA VAL A 270 10.08 -11.48 -0.72
C VAL A 270 8.91 -11.48 -1.69
N LEU A 271 9.02 -10.89 -2.88
CA LEU A 271 7.90 -10.81 -3.82
C LEU A 271 7.58 -12.19 -4.40
N GLY A 272 6.33 -12.63 -4.27
CA GLY A 272 5.84 -13.85 -4.90
C GLY A 272 5.66 -13.66 -6.40
N ARG A 273 5.89 -14.72 -7.21
CA ARG A 273 5.57 -14.66 -8.64
C ARG A 273 4.13 -15.01 -8.91
N GLY A 274 3.47 -14.17 -9.71
CA GLY A 274 2.16 -14.43 -10.28
C GLY A 274 1.75 -13.36 -11.26
N GLU A 275 0.79 -13.68 -12.12
CA GLU A 275 0.27 -12.78 -13.16
C GLU A 275 -0.93 -12.01 -12.60
N HIS A 276 -0.71 -10.78 -12.14
CA HIS A 276 -1.81 -9.91 -11.73
C HIS A 276 -2.66 -9.49 -12.94
N GLN A 277 -3.98 -9.38 -12.72
CA GLN A 277 -5.03 -8.95 -13.67
C GLN A 277 -5.46 -9.93 -14.79
N MET A 278 -4.90 -11.15 -14.87
CA MET A 278 -5.35 -12.17 -15.83
C MET A 278 -6.17 -13.32 -15.21
N GLY A 279 -6.17 -13.46 -13.88
CA GLY A 279 -7.14 -14.28 -13.17
C GLY A 279 -8.52 -13.62 -13.22
N LEU A 280 -9.59 -14.41 -13.39
CA LEU A 280 -10.99 -13.98 -13.54
C LEU A 280 -11.54 -13.24 -12.30
N GLY A 281 -11.02 -12.04 -12.05
CA GLY A 281 -11.51 -11.10 -11.06
C GLY A 281 -11.65 -11.68 -9.65
N TRP A 282 -12.34 -10.92 -8.81
CA TRP A 282 -12.73 -11.32 -7.46
C TRP A 282 -13.62 -12.59 -7.39
N ALA A 283 -13.85 -13.26 -8.54
CA ALA A 283 -14.77 -14.37 -8.71
C ALA A 283 -14.01 -15.71 -8.88
N ARG A 284 -13.99 -16.49 -7.80
CA ARG A 284 -13.81 -17.96 -7.73
C ARG A 284 -12.40 -18.56 -7.96
N THR A 285 -11.82 -19.01 -6.84
CA THR A 285 -11.61 -20.43 -6.43
C THR A 285 -11.17 -21.51 -7.42
N LEU A 286 -10.50 -21.24 -8.53
CA LEU A 286 -9.81 -22.31 -9.27
C LEU A 286 -8.39 -21.92 -9.61
N SER A 287 -7.45 -22.51 -8.89
CA SER A 287 -6.06 -22.55 -9.29
C SER A 287 -5.95 -23.20 -10.67
N THR A 288 -5.25 -22.57 -11.61
CA THR A 288 -4.82 -23.18 -12.86
C THR A 288 -3.32 -23.47 -12.80
N GLU A 289 -2.73 -24.12 -13.80
CA GLU A 289 -1.27 -24.23 -13.90
C GLU A 289 -0.55 -22.84 -13.92
N LYS A 290 -1.29 -21.75 -14.19
CA LYS A 290 -0.79 -20.38 -14.29
C LYS A 290 -1.24 -19.44 -13.17
N ASP A 291 -2.14 -19.89 -12.29
CA ASP A 291 -2.69 -19.08 -11.20
C ASP A 291 -2.87 -19.97 -9.97
N THR A 292 -2.18 -19.66 -8.87
CA THR A 292 -2.26 -20.43 -7.62
C THR A 292 -3.21 -19.83 -6.59
N GLY A 293 -3.88 -18.72 -6.92
CA GLY A 293 -4.74 -17.95 -6.03
C GLY A 293 -4.00 -17.09 -5.00
N TRP A 294 -4.73 -16.14 -4.42
CA TRP A 294 -4.24 -15.12 -3.49
C TRP A 294 -3.77 -15.62 -2.11
N ALA A 295 -4.04 -16.88 -1.78
CA ALA A 295 -3.74 -17.42 -0.44
C ALA A 295 -2.34 -18.04 -0.31
N ARG A 296 -1.67 -18.31 -1.44
CA ARG A 296 -0.40 -19.07 -1.46
C ARG A 296 0.78 -18.28 -0.94
N ASN A 297 0.94 -17.06 -1.42
CA ASN A 297 2.01 -16.17 -1.01
C ASN A 297 1.39 -14.87 -0.55
N LEU A 298 1.69 -14.44 0.68
CA LEU A 298 1.09 -13.22 1.22
C LEU A 298 1.53 -12.00 0.43
N THR A 299 2.80 -11.97 0.01
CA THR A 299 3.41 -10.93 -0.83
C THR A 299 3.15 -11.14 -2.33
N TYR A 300 2.12 -11.89 -2.70
CA TYR A 300 1.68 -12.02 -4.09
C TYR A 300 1.22 -10.66 -4.63
N ASP A 301 1.94 -10.11 -5.61
CA ASP A 301 1.72 -8.78 -6.22
C ASP A 301 1.27 -7.71 -5.21
N ALA A 302 1.94 -7.69 -4.06
CA ALA A 302 1.70 -6.71 -3.03
C ALA A 302 2.84 -5.69 -3.07
N PRO A 303 2.64 -4.54 -3.73
CA PRO A 303 3.71 -3.56 -3.88
C PRO A 303 4.08 -2.94 -2.53
N GLN A 304 5.38 -2.88 -2.26
CA GLN A 304 5.91 -2.00 -1.22
C GLN A 304 6.27 -0.66 -1.85
N TYR A 305 6.07 0.44 -1.12
CA TYR A 305 6.34 1.78 -1.63
C TYR A 305 7.40 2.50 -0.81
N VAL A 306 8.20 3.33 -1.50
CA VAL A 306 9.06 4.32 -0.87
C VAL A 306 8.73 5.67 -1.47
N VAL A 307 8.27 6.61 -0.65
CA VAL A 307 7.97 7.97 -1.07
C VAL A 307 9.21 8.84 -0.88
N ILE A 308 9.49 9.71 -1.84
CA ILE A 308 10.60 10.67 -1.79
C ILE A 308 10.23 12.01 -2.44
N GLY A 309 10.96 13.06 -2.09
CA GLY A 309 10.73 14.40 -2.63
C GLY A 309 9.41 15.02 -2.14
N GLY A 310 9.04 16.18 -2.68
CA GLY A 310 7.79 16.89 -2.34
C GLY A 310 7.95 17.96 -1.25
N ARG A 311 6.88 18.75 -1.07
CA ARG A 311 6.74 19.80 -0.04
C ARG A 311 6.91 19.21 1.36
N ARG A 312 7.42 20.03 2.27
CA ARG A 312 7.67 19.69 3.67
C ARG A 312 6.92 20.66 4.56
N ALA A 313 6.45 20.21 5.72
CA ALA A 313 5.66 21.05 6.64
C ALA A 313 6.47 22.24 7.16
N ASP A 314 7.78 22.09 7.32
CA ASP A 314 8.70 23.14 7.74
C ASP A 314 9.13 24.12 6.63
N GLY A 315 8.65 23.90 5.40
CA GLY A 315 8.98 24.71 4.23
C GLY A 315 10.40 24.51 3.70
N SER A 316 11.13 23.48 4.15
CA SER A 316 12.45 23.16 3.62
C SER A 316 12.41 22.65 2.17
N ASP A 317 13.59 22.63 1.52
CA ASP A 317 13.75 22.27 0.11
C ASP A 317 13.01 20.98 -0.25
N VAL A 318 12.38 20.92 -1.43
CA VAL A 318 11.54 19.77 -1.87
C VAL A 318 12.34 18.49 -2.17
N ALA A 319 13.66 18.57 -2.25
CA ALA A 319 14.55 17.42 -2.37
C ALA A 319 15.82 17.63 -1.53
N ASN A 320 16.34 16.54 -0.97
CA ASN A 320 17.57 16.54 -0.18
C ASN A 320 18.57 15.50 -0.73
N GLU A 321 19.72 15.37 -0.07
CA GLU A 321 20.78 14.46 -0.50
C GLU A 321 20.40 12.97 -0.44
N LEU A 322 19.46 12.56 0.42
CA LEU A 322 18.88 11.22 0.40
C LEU A 322 17.87 11.05 -0.73
N THR A 323 17.06 12.06 -1.07
CA THR A 323 16.17 12.01 -2.25
C THR A 323 16.97 11.61 -3.49
N VAL A 324 18.13 12.25 -3.69
CA VAL A 324 19.05 11.95 -4.80
C VAL A 324 19.64 10.55 -4.66
N LEU A 325 20.11 10.17 -3.48
CA LEU A 325 20.76 8.88 -3.27
C LEU A 325 19.80 7.70 -3.48
N PHE A 326 18.54 7.81 -3.01
CA PHE A 326 17.50 6.82 -3.29
C PHE A 326 17.29 6.68 -4.80
N LEU A 327 17.09 7.78 -5.54
CA LEU A 327 16.95 7.76 -7.00
C LEU A 327 18.15 7.11 -7.70
N GLU A 328 19.38 7.46 -7.31
CA GLU A 328 20.60 6.89 -7.88
C GLU A 328 20.68 5.37 -7.72
N ARG A 329 20.21 4.85 -6.58
CA ARG A 329 20.32 3.44 -6.22
C ARG A 329 19.19 2.57 -6.73
N ILE A 330 18.17 3.16 -7.37
CA ILE A 330 17.15 2.39 -8.08
C ILE A 330 17.83 1.49 -9.12
N ALA A 331 17.67 0.18 -8.96
CA ALA A 331 18.06 -0.81 -9.94
C ALA A 331 16.91 -0.97 -10.95
N PRO A 332 17.12 -0.67 -12.24
CA PRO A 332 16.08 -0.90 -13.23
C PRO A 332 15.75 -2.40 -13.31
N ARG A 333 14.49 -2.74 -13.63
CA ARG A 333 13.91 -4.10 -13.63
C ARG A 333 13.51 -4.65 -12.26
N PHE A 334 13.81 -3.96 -11.16
CA PHE A 334 13.13 -4.26 -9.90
C PHE A 334 11.66 -3.89 -10.00
N GLU A 335 10.84 -4.70 -9.36
CA GLU A 335 9.40 -4.48 -9.25
C GLU A 335 9.09 -3.69 -7.98
N ASN A 336 9.72 -4.07 -6.86
CA ASN A 336 9.58 -3.42 -5.55
C ASN A 336 10.91 -2.86 -4.99
N PRO A 337 10.87 -1.98 -3.99
CA PRO A 337 9.72 -1.13 -3.74
C PRO A 337 9.49 -0.20 -4.93
N VAL A 338 8.23 0.13 -5.20
CA VAL A 338 7.86 1.16 -6.16
C VAL A 338 8.27 2.51 -5.58
N ILE A 339 9.09 3.26 -6.31
CA ILE A 339 9.53 4.58 -5.86
C ILE A 339 8.52 5.64 -6.29
N VAL A 340 7.94 6.32 -5.31
CA VAL A 340 6.98 7.40 -5.52
C VAL A 340 7.71 8.73 -5.39
N LEU A 341 7.90 9.44 -6.50
CA LEU A 341 8.45 10.79 -6.50
C LEU A 341 7.31 11.80 -6.40
N ARG A 342 7.28 12.55 -5.31
CA ARG A 342 6.43 13.72 -5.17
C ARG A 342 7.05 14.91 -5.92
N TYR A 343 6.37 15.33 -6.98
CA TYR A 343 6.79 16.37 -7.90
C TYR A 343 6.18 17.72 -7.52
N THR A 344 6.99 18.74 -7.69
CA THR A 344 6.62 20.16 -7.63
C THR A 344 7.40 20.90 -8.72
N PRO A 345 6.90 22.04 -9.23
CA PRO A 345 7.65 22.84 -10.22
C PRO A 345 9.03 23.33 -9.75
N ASP A 346 9.26 23.43 -8.44
CA ASP A 346 10.53 23.80 -7.83
C ASP A 346 11.48 22.60 -7.58
N LEU A 347 11.12 21.39 -7.99
CA LEU A 347 12.03 20.24 -7.95
C LEU A 347 13.28 20.54 -8.80
N PRO A 348 14.51 20.40 -8.26
CA PRO A 348 15.71 20.73 -9.02
C PRO A 348 15.81 19.92 -10.32
N GLU A 349 16.07 20.60 -11.45
CA GLU A 349 16.13 19.96 -12.78
C GLU A 349 17.03 18.70 -12.83
N PRO A 350 18.22 18.65 -12.19
CA PRO A 350 19.04 17.44 -12.18
C PRO A 350 18.37 16.24 -11.49
N VAL A 351 17.57 16.48 -10.44
CA VAL A 351 16.83 15.44 -9.72
C VAL A 351 15.72 14.90 -10.62
N TRP A 352 14.97 15.79 -11.28
CA TRP A 352 13.93 15.41 -12.22
C TRP A 352 14.48 14.63 -13.41
N ARG A 353 15.59 15.09 -14.01
CA ARG A 353 16.26 14.41 -15.11
C ARG A 353 16.72 13.00 -14.71
N LEU A 354 17.28 12.84 -13.52
CA LEU A 354 17.66 11.53 -12.98
C LEU A 354 16.43 10.60 -12.85
N ALA A 355 15.31 11.10 -12.34
CA ALA A 355 14.07 10.32 -12.28
C ALA A 355 13.59 9.88 -13.67
N CYS A 356 13.59 10.80 -14.66
CA CYS A 356 13.26 10.47 -16.04
C CYS A 356 14.21 9.42 -16.65
N GLU A 357 15.51 9.50 -16.36
CA GLU A 357 16.50 8.52 -16.80
C GLU A 357 16.23 7.13 -16.21
N LYS A 358 15.85 7.06 -14.93
CA LYS A 358 15.47 5.81 -14.26
C LYS A 358 14.18 5.22 -14.83
N MET A 359 13.13 6.03 -15.01
CA MET A 359 11.88 5.60 -15.67
C MET A 359 12.14 5.08 -17.09
N ARG A 360 12.95 5.81 -17.89
CA ARG A 360 13.36 5.38 -19.23
C ARG A 360 14.15 4.06 -19.22
N ALA A 361 14.88 3.78 -18.14
CA ALA A 361 15.60 2.52 -17.95
C ALA A 361 14.71 1.36 -17.47
N ASN A 362 13.40 1.55 -17.33
CA ASN A 362 12.43 0.58 -16.83
C ASN A 362 12.54 0.33 -15.32
N ALA A 363 12.66 1.41 -14.54
CA ALA A 363 12.45 1.37 -13.10
C ALA A 363 10.95 1.47 -12.75
N SER A 364 10.52 0.72 -11.74
CA SER A 364 9.20 0.88 -11.12
C SER A 364 9.13 2.19 -10.35
N MET A 365 8.49 3.20 -10.95
CA MET A 365 8.34 4.52 -10.37
C MET A 365 6.96 5.11 -10.66
N MET A 366 6.50 5.95 -9.75
CA MET A 366 5.31 6.78 -9.91
C MET A 366 5.64 8.24 -9.60
N VAL A 367 4.89 9.16 -10.22
CA VAL A 367 5.06 10.60 -10.01
C VAL A 367 3.72 11.20 -9.58
N TYR A 368 3.72 11.93 -8.46
CA TYR A 368 2.53 12.59 -7.93
C TYR A 368 2.76 14.09 -7.81
N ASN A 369 1.80 14.89 -8.23
CA ASN A 369 1.91 16.35 -8.16
C ASN A 369 1.33 16.88 -6.85
N ASP A 370 2.19 17.43 -6.00
CA ASP A 370 1.82 18.04 -4.73
C ASP A 370 0.82 19.20 -4.90
N GLU A 371 0.90 19.95 -6.01
CA GLU A 371 -0.02 21.07 -6.30
C GLU A 371 -1.47 20.63 -6.54
N ASN A 372 -1.69 19.34 -6.81
CA ASN A 372 -3.02 18.75 -6.97
C ASN A 372 -3.42 17.91 -5.75
N VAL A 373 -2.52 17.07 -5.25
CA VAL A 373 -2.84 16.10 -4.18
C VAL A 373 -3.08 16.81 -2.85
N ILE A 374 -2.21 17.75 -2.45
CA ILE A 374 -2.34 18.42 -1.16
C ILE A 374 -3.66 19.21 -1.07
N PRO A 375 -4.02 20.06 -2.06
CA PRO A 375 -5.31 20.75 -2.03
C PRO A 375 -6.52 19.79 -2.07
N ALA A 376 -6.42 18.66 -2.78
CA ALA A 376 -7.47 17.66 -2.82
C ALA A 376 -7.69 16.99 -1.45
N MET A 377 -6.61 16.66 -0.73
CA MET A 377 -6.71 16.12 0.64
C MET A 377 -7.30 17.13 1.61
N VAL A 378 -6.89 18.40 1.51
CA VAL A 378 -7.47 19.48 2.32
C VAL A 378 -8.97 19.65 2.04
N ARG A 379 -9.36 19.60 0.77
CA ARG A 379 -10.78 19.62 0.36
C ARG A 379 -11.55 18.42 0.93
N ALA A 380 -10.90 17.27 1.07
CA ALA A 380 -11.47 16.07 1.67
C ALA A 380 -11.52 16.10 3.22
N GLY A 381 -11.12 17.22 3.85
CA GLY A 381 -11.20 17.41 5.30
C GLY A 381 -9.95 16.98 6.08
N ILE A 382 -8.82 16.72 5.40
CA ILE A 382 -7.52 16.53 6.05
C ILE A 382 -6.94 17.90 6.42
N ASP A 383 -6.33 18.01 7.60
CA ASP A 383 -5.71 19.26 8.02
C ASP A 383 -4.51 19.58 7.12
N PRO A 384 -4.26 20.86 6.77
CA PRO A 384 -3.15 21.21 5.86
C PRO A 384 -1.77 20.72 6.30
N GLU A 385 -1.52 20.69 7.62
CA GLU A 385 -0.27 20.21 8.22
C GLU A 385 -0.06 18.70 8.06
N ASP A 386 -1.14 17.95 7.96
CA ASP A 386 -1.13 16.51 7.74
C ASP A 386 -1.15 16.19 6.24
N ALA A 387 -1.93 16.96 5.47
CA ALA A 387 -2.02 16.78 4.02
C ALA A 387 -0.66 16.96 3.33
N VAL A 388 0.24 17.80 3.84
CA VAL A 388 1.59 17.98 3.25
C VAL A 388 2.51 16.78 3.49
N THR A 389 2.26 15.96 4.52
CA THR A 389 3.08 14.77 4.85
C THR A 389 2.65 13.52 4.07
N TYR A 390 1.62 13.64 3.22
CA TYR A 390 0.98 12.52 2.57
C TYR A 390 1.94 11.54 1.90
N THR A 391 1.53 10.28 1.98
CA THR A 391 2.12 9.15 1.28
C THR A 391 1.10 8.54 0.34
N MET A 392 1.43 7.37 -0.19
CA MET A 392 0.61 6.65 -1.13
C MET A 392 0.76 5.16 -0.84
N HIS A 393 -0.34 4.43 -0.93
CA HIS A 393 -0.33 2.98 -1.02
C HIS A 393 -1.39 2.50 -2.02
N GLY A 394 -1.28 1.23 -2.42
CA GLY A 394 -2.11 0.68 -3.48
C GLY A 394 -1.88 1.37 -4.82
N CYS A 395 -2.82 1.21 -5.76
CA CYS A 395 -2.67 1.74 -7.11
C CYS A 395 -2.50 3.27 -7.17
N ASN A 396 -3.16 4.03 -6.27
CA ASN A 396 -3.13 5.50 -6.27
C ASN A 396 -3.86 6.15 -5.07
N TRP A 397 -3.85 5.57 -3.87
CA TRP A 397 -4.57 6.15 -2.72
C TRP A 397 -3.66 7.01 -1.85
N PRO A 398 -3.88 8.34 -1.79
CA PRO A 398 -3.16 9.19 -0.85
C PRO A 398 -3.67 8.96 0.58
N ASP A 399 -2.73 8.84 1.51
CA ASP A 399 -2.98 8.66 2.92
C ASP A 399 -2.03 9.51 3.75
N VAL A 400 -2.41 9.78 5.01
CA VAL A 400 -1.51 10.42 5.97
C VAL A 400 -0.86 9.33 6.85
N PRO A 401 0.49 9.23 6.86
CA PRO A 401 1.22 8.24 7.64
C PRO A 401 0.79 8.15 9.09
N GLY A 402 0.53 6.94 9.59
CA GLY A 402 0.34 6.70 11.01
C GLY A 402 -1.01 7.13 11.59
N ILE A 403 -1.72 8.07 10.98
CA ILE A 403 -2.90 8.71 11.59
C ILE A 403 -4.18 8.61 10.77
N GLN A 404 -4.11 8.01 9.57
CA GLN A 404 -5.27 7.76 8.72
C GLN A 404 -5.46 6.26 8.48
N HIS A 405 -6.72 5.81 8.52
CA HIS A 405 -7.11 4.47 8.09
C HIS A 405 -8.47 4.55 7.39
N ALA A 406 -8.54 4.15 6.12
CA ALA A 406 -9.80 4.18 5.38
C ALA A 406 -10.76 3.07 5.86
N SER A 407 -11.99 3.45 6.24
CA SER A 407 -12.97 2.49 6.75
C SER A 407 -13.46 1.51 5.68
N ARG A 408 -13.64 1.99 4.44
CA ARG A 408 -14.10 1.19 3.30
C ARG A 408 -13.78 1.89 1.98
N VAL A 409 -13.57 1.09 0.94
CA VAL A 409 -13.54 1.55 -0.45
C VAL A 409 -14.88 1.24 -1.10
N PHE A 410 -15.48 2.28 -1.67
CA PHE A 410 -16.70 2.26 -2.46
C PHE A 410 -16.37 2.61 -3.91
N ALA A 411 -17.28 2.31 -4.84
CA ALA A 411 -17.08 2.66 -6.24
C ALA A 411 -18.37 3.23 -6.85
N LEU A 412 -18.22 4.30 -7.63
CA LEU A 412 -19.23 4.83 -8.53
C LEU A 412 -18.85 4.48 -9.96
N ASP A 413 -19.74 3.80 -10.68
CA ASP A 413 -19.49 3.29 -12.03
C ASP A 413 -20.23 4.15 -13.06
N LEU A 414 -19.58 5.22 -13.51
CA LEU A 414 -20.21 6.21 -14.37
C LEU A 414 -20.76 5.64 -15.68
N PRO A 415 -20.07 4.72 -16.39
CA PRO A 415 -20.61 4.10 -17.60
C PRO A 415 -21.91 3.32 -17.36
N ASN A 416 -21.99 2.55 -16.27
CA ASN A 416 -23.19 1.80 -15.95
C ASN A 416 -24.36 2.73 -15.56
N LEU A 417 -24.11 3.77 -14.76
CA LEU A 417 -25.14 4.75 -14.40
C LEU A 417 -25.65 5.50 -15.65
N LEU A 418 -24.75 5.90 -16.55
CA LEU A 418 -25.13 6.51 -17.82
C LEU A 418 -25.96 5.56 -18.69
N ARG A 419 -25.56 4.29 -18.80
CA ARG A 419 -26.33 3.26 -19.52
C ARG A 419 -27.73 3.13 -18.94
N ASP A 420 -27.85 3.09 -17.62
CA ASP A 420 -29.14 2.90 -16.95
C ASP A 420 -30.08 4.10 -17.20
N VAL A 421 -29.56 5.34 -17.16
CA VAL A 421 -30.32 6.54 -17.57
C VAL A 421 -30.79 6.42 -19.03
N LEU A 422 -29.90 6.01 -19.94
CA LEU A 422 -30.23 5.87 -21.36
C LEU A 422 -31.32 4.82 -21.61
N LEU A 423 -31.28 3.69 -20.92
CA LEU A 423 -32.18 2.57 -21.17
C LEU A 423 -33.53 2.66 -20.43
N SER A 424 -33.59 3.42 -19.33
CA SER A 424 -34.80 3.54 -18.48
C SER A 424 -35.69 4.76 -18.80
N SER A 425 -35.16 5.79 -19.46
CA SER A 425 -35.91 7.02 -19.71
C SER A 425 -36.87 6.85 -20.91
N GLU A 426 -38.17 6.63 -20.69
CA GLU A 426 -39.08 6.27 -21.80
C GLU A 426 -39.26 7.37 -22.87
N ASP A 427 -39.37 8.66 -22.52
CA ASP A 427 -39.53 9.75 -23.52
C ASP A 427 -38.89 11.12 -23.14
N GLY A 428 -38.04 11.13 -22.10
CA GLY A 428 -37.63 12.36 -21.41
C GLY A 428 -36.33 13.02 -21.85
N LEU A 429 -35.56 12.43 -22.77
CA LEU A 429 -34.20 12.90 -23.11
C LEU A 429 -34.20 13.67 -24.43
N ARG A 430 -34.56 14.95 -24.42
CA ARG A 430 -34.66 15.79 -25.62
C ARG A 430 -33.34 16.46 -26.00
N GLY A 431 -32.38 16.44 -25.08
CA GLY A 431 -31.05 17.01 -25.26
C GLY A 431 -30.09 16.56 -24.18
N MET A 432 -28.87 17.09 -24.26
CA MET A 432 -27.82 16.80 -23.28
C MET A 432 -28.18 17.26 -21.86
N ASP A 433 -28.94 18.34 -21.71
CA ASP A 433 -29.29 18.84 -20.36
C ASP A 433 -30.27 17.91 -19.63
N ASP A 434 -31.30 17.40 -20.30
CA ASP A 434 -32.21 16.40 -19.71
C ASP A 434 -31.45 15.13 -19.30
N LEU A 435 -30.48 14.70 -20.12
CA LEU A 435 -29.61 13.56 -19.81
C LEU A 435 -28.79 13.81 -18.55
N TYR A 436 -28.19 15.00 -18.44
CA TYR A 436 -27.42 15.38 -17.26
C TYR A 436 -28.29 15.53 -16.01
N GLU A 437 -29.53 16.00 -16.13
CA GLU A 437 -30.47 16.07 -15.01
C GLU A 437 -30.75 14.67 -14.45
N GLN A 438 -31.09 13.71 -15.31
CA GLN A 438 -31.34 12.32 -14.90
C GLN A 438 -30.08 11.64 -14.36
N LEU A 439 -28.93 11.86 -14.99
CA LEU A 439 -27.65 11.34 -14.52
C LEU A 439 -27.28 11.93 -13.16
N THR A 440 -27.50 13.23 -12.96
CA THR A 440 -27.27 13.90 -11.67
C THR A 440 -28.12 13.28 -10.58
N LEU A 441 -29.40 13.04 -10.85
CA LEU A 441 -30.31 12.41 -9.89
C LEU A 441 -29.81 11.01 -9.49
N LEU A 442 -29.49 10.16 -10.47
CA LEU A 442 -29.07 8.79 -10.21
C LEU A 442 -27.71 8.72 -9.50
N VAL A 443 -26.72 9.52 -9.94
CA VAL A 443 -25.40 9.59 -9.28
C VAL A 443 -25.54 10.11 -7.85
N SER A 444 -26.42 11.09 -7.60
CA SER A 444 -26.67 11.62 -6.26
C SER A 444 -27.30 10.58 -5.34
N GLN A 445 -28.24 9.78 -5.85
CA GLN A 445 -28.86 8.68 -5.08
C GLN A 445 -27.83 7.61 -4.71
N GLU A 446 -27.00 7.18 -5.65
CA GLU A 446 -25.95 6.20 -5.40
C GLU A 446 -24.89 6.74 -4.42
N ALA A 447 -24.44 7.99 -4.60
CA ALA A 447 -23.52 8.63 -3.67
C ALA A 447 -24.08 8.70 -2.24
N ALA A 448 -25.35 9.07 -2.07
CA ALA A 448 -26.04 9.08 -0.79
C ALA A 448 -26.10 7.69 -0.15
N ALA A 449 -26.45 6.66 -0.94
CA ALA A 449 -26.51 5.28 -0.46
C ALA A 449 -25.13 4.71 -0.09
N LEU A 450 -24.07 5.09 -0.79
CA LEU A 450 -22.69 4.71 -0.44
C LEU A 450 -22.26 5.37 0.88
N CYS A 451 -22.53 6.68 1.03
CA CYS A 451 -22.17 7.41 2.25
C CYS A 451 -22.93 6.88 3.47
N GLU A 452 -24.23 6.58 3.34
CA GLU A 452 -25.00 6.03 4.45
C GLU A 452 -24.48 4.66 4.90
N ARG A 453 -24.17 3.77 3.95
CA ARG A 453 -23.51 2.50 4.27
C ARG A 453 -22.17 2.71 4.99
N GLY A 454 -21.40 3.72 4.58
CA GLY A 454 -20.17 4.12 5.28
C GLY A 454 -20.43 4.51 6.74
N ARG A 455 -21.44 5.36 6.99
CA ARG A 455 -21.83 5.78 8.35
C ARG A 455 -22.32 4.61 9.20
N GLU A 456 -23.06 3.66 8.62
CA GLU A 456 -23.49 2.45 9.31
C GLU A 456 -22.31 1.57 9.73
N ILE A 457 -21.36 1.34 8.82
CA ILE A 457 -20.13 0.59 9.12
C ILE A 457 -19.35 1.25 10.26
N ILE A 458 -19.17 2.57 10.21
CA ILE A 458 -18.46 3.32 11.25
C ILE A 458 -19.20 3.20 12.60
N ARG A 459 -20.53 3.37 12.61
CA ARG A 459 -21.35 3.20 13.83
C ARG A 459 -21.22 1.80 14.42
N ASP A 460 -21.27 0.77 13.58
CA ASP A 460 -21.13 -0.62 14.02
C ASP A 460 -19.75 -0.89 14.64
N TRP A 461 -18.67 -0.44 14.00
CA TRP A 461 -17.32 -0.58 14.57
C TRP A 461 -17.17 0.14 15.92
N ARG A 462 -17.70 1.37 16.04
CA ARG A 462 -17.70 2.11 17.30
C ARG A 462 -18.52 1.41 18.39
N GLY A 463 -19.65 0.81 18.03
CA GLY A 463 -20.47 0.02 18.94
C GLY A 463 -19.78 -1.25 19.45
N ARG A 464 -18.78 -1.77 18.71
CA ARG A 464 -18.00 -2.97 19.04
C ARG A 464 -16.61 -2.66 19.63
N ALA A 465 -16.35 -1.42 20.05
CA ALA A 465 -15.08 -1.03 20.67
C ALA A 465 -14.75 -1.92 21.90
N PRO A 466 -13.47 -2.28 22.13
CA PRO A 466 -12.27 -1.77 21.46
C PRO A 466 -11.98 -2.39 20.09
N GLY A 467 -12.79 -3.36 19.64
CA GLY A 467 -12.54 -4.14 18.43
C GLY A 467 -11.41 -5.16 18.59
N PRO A 468 -11.15 -5.96 17.54
CA PRO A 468 -10.00 -6.87 17.52
C PRO A 468 -8.68 -6.09 17.41
N LEU A 469 -7.59 -6.69 17.87
CA LEU A 469 -6.24 -6.17 17.68
C LEU A 469 -5.70 -6.59 16.32
N ARG A 470 -5.05 -5.69 15.60
CA ARG A 470 -4.26 -5.96 14.40
C ARG A 470 -2.81 -5.55 14.62
N VAL A 471 -1.88 -6.06 13.80
CA VAL A 471 -0.47 -5.67 13.90
C VAL A 471 -0.28 -4.23 13.44
N ASP A 472 -1.01 -3.80 12.41
CA ASP A 472 -1.01 -2.40 11.96
C ASP A 472 -1.36 -1.42 13.09
N ASP A 473 -2.33 -1.74 13.96
CA ASP A 473 -2.76 -0.90 15.09
C ASP A 473 -1.58 -0.54 16.03
N LEU A 474 -0.55 -1.38 16.11
CA LEU A 474 0.63 -1.12 16.96
C LEU A 474 1.54 -0.03 16.36
N PHE A 475 1.59 0.05 15.04
CA PHE A 475 2.47 0.95 14.30
C PHE A 475 1.75 2.18 13.76
N LEU A 476 0.55 2.45 14.26
CA LEU A 476 -0.20 3.68 14.02
C LEU A 476 -0.23 4.54 15.30
N ASP A 477 -0.46 5.83 15.15
CA ASP A 477 -0.59 6.74 16.28
C ASP A 477 -2.05 6.76 16.79
N GLY A 478 -2.21 6.40 18.06
CA GLY A 478 -3.49 6.38 18.75
C GLY A 478 -3.98 5.00 19.22
N PRO A 479 -3.99 3.90 18.44
CA PRO A 479 -4.69 2.68 18.85
C PRO A 479 -4.22 2.08 20.18
N VAL A 480 -2.90 2.00 20.42
CA VAL A 480 -2.35 1.58 21.72
C VAL A 480 -2.64 2.61 22.81
N ALA A 481 -2.53 3.91 22.50
CA ALA A 481 -2.83 4.99 23.45
C ALA A 481 -4.33 5.06 23.81
N ARG A 482 -5.21 4.52 22.97
CA ARG A 482 -6.67 4.52 23.19
C ARG A 482 -7.20 3.14 23.54
N ALA A 483 -6.35 2.11 23.58
CA ALA A 483 -6.71 0.70 23.73
C ALA A 483 -7.87 0.31 22.80
N CYS A 484 -7.78 0.68 21.52
CA CYS A 484 -8.88 0.58 20.56
C CYS A 484 -8.35 0.50 19.13
N THR A 485 -8.87 -0.41 18.30
CA THR A 485 -8.47 -0.53 16.89
C THR A 485 -8.77 0.73 16.09
N THR A 486 -8.02 0.97 15.02
CA THR A 486 -8.24 2.07 14.07
C THR A 486 -9.70 2.21 13.66
N ARG A 487 -10.38 1.09 13.34
CA ARG A 487 -11.76 1.04 12.83
C ARG A 487 -12.79 1.50 13.85
N ALA A 488 -12.47 1.38 15.13
CA ALA A 488 -13.32 1.82 16.23
C ALA A 488 -12.91 3.22 16.75
N GLY A 489 -12.17 4.00 15.96
CA GLY A 489 -11.76 5.37 16.29
C GLY A 489 -10.37 5.46 16.92
N GLY A 490 -9.49 4.49 16.64
CA GLY A 490 -8.14 4.43 17.19
C GLY A 490 -7.20 5.54 16.71
N VAL A 491 -7.42 6.09 15.51
CA VAL A 491 -6.54 7.10 14.86
C VAL A 491 -7.23 8.46 14.70
N LYS A 492 -6.55 9.46 14.13
CA LYS A 492 -7.11 10.81 13.89
C LYS A 492 -8.18 10.78 12.80
N TYR A 493 -7.86 10.18 11.66
CA TYR A 493 -8.72 10.11 10.48
C TYR A 493 -9.24 8.67 10.24
N THR A 494 -10.12 8.21 11.14
CA THR A 494 -10.78 6.89 11.05
C THR A 494 -12.00 6.91 10.12
N ASP A 495 -12.69 8.04 10.03
CA ASP A 495 -14.00 8.14 9.37
C ASP A 495 -13.91 8.41 7.86
N ASN A 496 -12.69 8.44 7.32
CA ASN A 496 -12.47 8.69 5.90
C ASN A 496 -12.99 7.51 5.06
N LEU A 497 -13.77 7.85 4.04
CA LEU A 497 -14.26 6.93 3.03
C LEU A 497 -13.51 7.17 1.72
N ILE A 498 -13.12 6.09 1.06
CA ILE A 498 -12.55 6.18 -0.29
C ILE A 498 -13.67 5.87 -1.28
N CYS A 499 -13.93 6.79 -2.20
CA CYS A 499 -14.87 6.58 -3.31
C CYS A 499 -14.10 6.56 -4.64
N ALA A 500 -13.97 5.38 -5.24
CA ALA A 500 -13.39 5.21 -6.55
C ALA A 500 -14.41 5.56 -7.64
N ILE A 501 -14.19 6.68 -8.33
CA ILE A 501 -14.99 7.07 -9.50
C ILE A 501 -14.39 6.37 -10.73
N ARG A 502 -15.14 5.45 -11.34
CA ARG A 502 -14.67 4.57 -12.41
C ARG A 502 -15.23 4.95 -13.77
N GLY A 503 -14.41 4.77 -14.81
CA GLY A 503 -14.86 4.82 -16.20
C GLY A 503 -15.13 6.23 -16.74
N ILE A 504 -14.43 7.25 -16.24
CA ILE A 504 -14.61 8.65 -16.67
C ILE A 504 -14.43 8.80 -18.19
N ALA A 505 -13.36 8.24 -18.75
CA ALA A 505 -13.10 8.28 -20.19
C ALA A 505 -14.24 7.65 -21.00
N THR A 506 -14.68 6.44 -20.62
CA THR A 506 -15.79 5.75 -21.28
C THR A 506 -17.09 6.54 -21.20
N ALA A 507 -17.42 7.11 -20.05
CA ALA A 507 -18.62 7.93 -19.89
C ALA A 507 -18.55 9.20 -20.77
N ALA A 508 -17.40 9.89 -20.77
CA ALA A 508 -17.18 11.08 -21.60
C ALA A 508 -17.30 10.78 -23.09
N ASP A 509 -16.73 9.67 -23.56
CA ASP A 509 -16.81 9.22 -24.95
C ASP A 509 -18.26 8.90 -25.35
N CYS A 510 -19.01 8.21 -24.50
CA CYS A 510 -20.43 7.92 -24.71
C CYS A 510 -21.27 9.20 -24.79
N LEU A 511 -21.01 10.18 -23.92
CA LEU A 511 -21.67 11.49 -23.93
C LEU A 511 -21.34 12.28 -25.20
N THR A 512 -20.09 12.20 -25.65
CA THR A 512 -19.65 12.81 -26.92
C THR A 512 -20.39 12.22 -28.12
N VAL A 513 -20.56 10.89 -28.14
CA VAL A 513 -21.33 10.20 -29.18
C VAL A 513 -22.80 10.63 -29.19
N LEU A 514 -23.43 10.75 -28.01
CA LEU A 514 -24.81 11.20 -27.88
C LEU A 514 -24.99 12.63 -28.38
N ASP A 515 -24.12 13.56 -27.96
CA ASP A 515 -24.16 14.93 -28.42
C ASP A 515 -23.99 15.02 -29.95
N GLU A 516 -22.97 14.33 -30.48
CA GLU A 516 -22.62 14.46 -31.89
C GLU A 516 -23.60 13.75 -32.83
N LEU A 517 -23.87 12.46 -32.60
CA LEU A 517 -24.65 11.63 -33.54
C LEU A 517 -26.16 11.77 -33.35
N VAL A 518 -26.61 12.02 -32.12
CA VAL A 518 -28.05 12.10 -31.80
C VAL A 518 -28.53 13.54 -31.79
N TYR A 519 -28.00 14.38 -30.90
CA TYR A 519 -28.61 15.69 -30.65
C TYR A 519 -28.19 16.79 -31.63
N ARG A 520 -26.92 16.82 -32.07
CA ARG A 520 -26.40 17.85 -32.98
C ARG A 520 -26.63 17.52 -34.44
N SER A 521 -26.19 16.33 -34.87
CA SER A 521 -26.26 15.96 -36.29
C SER A 521 -27.58 15.28 -36.66
N GLY A 522 -28.26 14.64 -35.70
CA GLY A 522 -29.48 13.86 -35.96
C GLY A 522 -29.25 12.65 -36.90
N GLN A 523 -28.01 12.21 -37.08
CA GLN A 523 -27.67 11.08 -37.94
C GLN A 523 -28.23 9.75 -37.40
N VAL A 524 -28.43 9.68 -36.09
CA VAL A 524 -28.92 8.50 -35.37
C VAL A 524 -30.01 8.96 -34.41
N THR A 525 -31.16 8.29 -34.38
CA THR A 525 -32.18 8.57 -33.37
C THR A 525 -31.78 7.96 -32.03
N LEU A 526 -32.23 8.56 -30.92
CA LEU A 526 -31.96 8.02 -29.59
C LEU A 526 -32.43 6.56 -29.46
N ASP A 527 -33.61 6.24 -30.01
CA ASP A 527 -34.15 4.87 -29.98
C ASP A 527 -33.33 3.88 -30.81
N ALA A 528 -32.80 4.30 -31.97
CA ALA A 528 -31.90 3.46 -32.76
C ALA A 528 -30.62 3.16 -31.99
N LEU A 529 -30.05 4.15 -31.30
CA LEU A 529 -28.86 3.95 -30.47
C LEU A 529 -29.16 3.06 -29.26
N ARG A 530 -30.31 3.23 -28.59
CA ARG A 530 -30.76 2.36 -27.50
C ARG A 530 -30.91 0.91 -27.95
N GLN A 531 -31.52 0.70 -29.11
CA GLN A 531 -31.66 -0.64 -29.67
C GLN A 531 -30.30 -1.25 -29.99
N ALA A 532 -29.39 -0.47 -30.60
CA ALA A 532 -28.03 -0.91 -30.85
C ALA A 532 -27.30 -1.32 -29.56
N LEU A 533 -27.47 -0.58 -28.46
CA LEU A 533 -26.89 -0.94 -27.17
C LEU A 533 -27.47 -2.24 -26.59
N ARG A 534 -28.79 -2.47 -26.74
CA ARG A 534 -29.45 -3.70 -26.26
C ARG A 534 -29.00 -4.95 -27.02
N ASP A 535 -28.77 -4.80 -28.32
CA ASP A 535 -28.42 -5.90 -29.22
C ASP A 535 -26.89 -6.06 -29.41
N ASP A 536 -26.07 -5.36 -28.60
CA ASP A 536 -24.60 -5.33 -28.74
C ASP A 536 -24.14 -5.02 -30.18
N PHE A 537 -24.78 -4.03 -30.79
CA PHE A 537 -24.57 -3.59 -32.18
C PHE A 537 -24.75 -4.69 -33.24
N ALA A 538 -25.45 -5.80 -32.93
CA ALA A 538 -25.68 -6.88 -33.88
C ALA A 538 -26.33 -6.35 -35.18
N GLY A 539 -25.65 -6.57 -36.31
CA GLY A 539 -26.10 -6.08 -37.62
C GLY A 539 -25.97 -4.57 -37.85
N LEU A 540 -25.43 -3.81 -36.90
CA LEU A 540 -25.30 -2.35 -36.92
C LEU A 540 -23.83 -1.87 -36.88
N GLU A 541 -22.94 -2.57 -37.60
CA GLU A 541 -21.49 -2.27 -37.61
C GLU A 541 -21.18 -0.85 -38.09
N THR A 542 -21.92 -0.32 -39.06
CA THR A 542 -21.76 1.06 -39.53
C THR A 542 -21.97 2.06 -38.40
N LEU A 543 -23.03 1.86 -37.59
CA LEU A 543 -23.31 2.70 -36.43
C LEU A 543 -22.20 2.55 -35.37
N ARG A 544 -21.76 1.32 -35.09
CA ARG A 544 -20.64 1.08 -34.17
C ARG A 544 -19.39 1.84 -34.59
N GLN A 545 -19.05 1.81 -35.88
CA GLN A 545 -17.91 2.56 -36.44
C GLN A 545 -18.08 4.08 -36.35
N GLN A 546 -19.30 4.60 -36.52
CA GLN A 546 -19.58 6.02 -36.29
C GLN A 546 -19.32 6.39 -34.82
N CYS A 547 -19.78 5.59 -33.86
CA CYS A 547 -19.51 5.79 -32.44
C CYS A 547 -18.00 5.76 -32.12
N VAL A 548 -17.25 4.80 -32.67
CA VAL A 548 -15.80 4.69 -32.48
C VAL A 548 -15.06 5.91 -33.04
N ARG A 549 -15.51 6.44 -34.20
CA ARG A 549 -14.88 7.57 -34.89
C ARG A 549 -15.23 8.95 -34.34
N ALA A 550 -16.30 9.07 -33.55
CA ALA A 550 -16.59 10.32 -32.84
C ALA A 550 -15.38 10.74 -32.00
N PRO A 551 -15.23 12.04 -31.66
CA PRO A 551 -14.13 12.48 -30.79
C PRO A 551 -14.06 11.70 -29.48
N LYS A 552 -12.86 11.60 -28.91
CA LYS A 552 -12.57 10.83 -27.70
C LYS A 552 -11.77 11.64 -26.70
N PHE A 553 -12.01 11.38 -25.42
CA PHE A 553 -11.26 11.95 -24.32
C PHE A 553 -9.76 11.68 -24.46
N GLY A 554 -8.93 12.68 -24.14
CA GLY A 554 -7.47 12.56 -24.18
C GLY A 554 -6.86 12.76 -25.57
N GLN A 555 -7.64 13.25 -26.54
CA GLN A 555 -7.18 13.63 -27.88
C GLN A 555 -7.06 15.16 -28.06
N ASP A 556 -7.14 15.93 -26.97
CA ASP A 556 -7.19 17.41 -27.00
C ASP A 556 -8.40 17.93 -27.81
N ASP A 557 -9.53 17.21 -27.73
CA ASP A 557 -10.81 17.67 -28.27
C ASP A 557 -11.61 18.37 -27.15
N PRO A 558 -11.87 19.68 -27.26
CA PRO A 558 -12.52 20.45 -26.20
C PRO A 558 -13.91 19.94 -25.79
N ARG A 559 -14.62 19.23 -26.66
CA ARG A 559 -15.95 18.70 -26.35
C ARG A 559 -15.84 17.41 -25.56
N ALA A 560 -15.04 16.46 -26.03
CA ALA A 560 -14.85 15.19 -25.34
C ALA A 560 -14.22 15.40 -23.95
N ASP A 561 -13.20 16.26 -23.87
CA ASP A 561 -12.55 16.63 -22.61
C ASP A 561 -13.50 17.45 -21.71
N GLY A 562 -14.33 18.32 -22.31
CA GLY A 562 -15.38 19.05 -21.59
C GLY A 562 -16.43 18.15 -20.94
N TYR A 563 -16.81 17.04 -21.59
CA TYR A 563 -17.72 16.05 -21.00
C TYR A 563 -17.09 15.26 -19.86
N ALA A 564 -15.79 14.94 -19.97
CA ALA A 564 -15.05 14.31 -18.86
C ALA A 564 -15.05 15.22 -17.62
N VAL A 565 -14.76 16.51 -17.81
CA VAL A 565 -14.80 17.50 -16.72
C VAL A 565 -16.20 17.62 -16.13
N ARG A 566 -17.23 17.83 -16.96
CA ARG A 566 -18.62 18.01 -16.48
C ARG A 566 -19.12 16.79 -15.70
N THR A 567 -18.82 15.58 -16.19
CA THR A 567 -19.27 14.33 -15.54
C THR A 567 -18.51 14.05 -14.25
N LEU A 568 -17.19 14.31 -14.23
CA LEU A 568 -16.42 14.18 -12.99
C LEU A 568 -16.88 15.19 -11.94
N GLN A 569 -17.11 16.45 -12.33
CA GLN A 569 -17.60 17.47 -11.40
C GLN A 569 -18.96 17.10 -10.80
N LEU A 570 -19.90 16.59 -11.63
CA LEU A 570 -21.18 16.08 -11.17
C LEU A 570 -21.01 14.99 -10.10
N ALA A 571 -20.13 14.01 -10.35
CA ALA A 571 -19.88 12.93 -9.41
C ALA A 571 -19.23 13.43 -8.11
N LEU A 572 -18.28 14.37 -8.21
CA LEU A 572 -17.65 15.01 -7.05
C LEU A 572 -18.65 15.82 -6.22
N ASP A 573 -19.51 16.61 -6.86
CA ASP A 573 -20.54 17.42 -6.18
C ASP A 573 -21.55 16.52 -5.44
N ALA A 574 -21.96 15.41 -6.07
CA ALA A 574 -22.83 14.42 -5.45
C ALA A 574 -22.19 13.77 -4.21
N VAL A 575 -20.92 13.38 -4.30
CA VAL A 575 -20.18 12.79 -3.16
C VAL A 575 -19.96 13.82 -2.05
N ASP A 576 -19.53 15.04 -2.40
CA ASP A 576 -19.34 16.13 -1.45
C ASP A 576 -20.65 16.43 -0.69
N LEU A 577 -21.78 16.52 -1.39
CA LEU A 577 -23.08 16.75 -0.78
C LEU A 577 -23.49 15.59 0.14
N ALA A 578 -23.31 14.35 -0.33
CA ALA A 578 -23.69 13.15 0.40
C ALA A 578 -22.80 12.86 1.62
N SER A 579 -21.55 13.34 1.62
CA SER A 579 -20.57 13.11 2.69
C SER A 579 -20.70 14.06 3.89
N ARG A 580 -21.34 15.22 3.69
CA ARG A 580 -21.74 16.13 4.78
C ARG A 580 -22.77 15.45 5.69
#